data_AF-A0A969LNW7-F1
#
_entry.id   AF-A0A969LNW7-F1
#
_cell.length_a   1.000
_cell.length_b   1.000
_cell.length_c   1.000
_cell.angle_alpha   90.00
_cell.angle_beta   90.00
_cell.angle_gamma   90.00
#
_symmetry.space_group_name_H-M   'P 1'
#
loop_
_entity.id
_entity.type
_entity.pdbx_description
1 polymer ?
#
loop_
_entity_poly.entity_id
_entity_poly.type
_entity_poly.pdbx_seq_one_letter_code
_entity_poly.pdbx_strand_id
1 'polypeptide(L)'
;MPDTTMPQQSVSARPIRACMLAYTFYETDGRVTFASGPDAKTYGVVDEIAGRALLTGARVLGVRKDDIPGRAHLAAILRYRV
;
A
#
# COMPACT_ATOMS: atom_id res chain seq x y z
N MET A 1 39.69 14.10 2.14
CA MET A 1 38.24 13.99 1.88
C MET A 1 37.84 12.54 2.14
N PRO A 2 37.14 12.19 3.23
CA PRO A 2 36.61 10.84 3.37
C PRO A 2 35.34 10.73 2.53
N ASP A 3 35.30 9.68 1.71
CA ASP A 3 34.18 9.27 0.88
C ASP A 3 33.00 8.85 1.76
N THR A 4 31.91 9.62 1.72
CA THR A 4 30.63 9.29 2.38
C THR A 4 29.78 8.46 1.42
N THR A 5 30.23 7.26 1.07
CA THR A 5 29.36 6.28 0.41
C THR A 5 28.75 5.39 1.49
N MET A 6 27.50 5.69 1.85
CA MET A 6 26.70 4.78 2.68
C MET A 6 26.58 3.42 1.98
N PRO A 7 26.74 2.28 2.68
CA PRO A 7 26.45 0.99 2.10
C PRO A 7 24.94 0.91 1.86
N GLN A 8 24.52 0.95 0.59
CA GLN A 8 23.19 0.53 0.21
C GLN A 8 23.08 -0.97 0.51
N GLN A 9 22.61 -1.29 1.71
CA GLN A 9 22.36 -2.64 2.12
C GLN A 9 21.22 -3.18 1.25
N SER A 10 21.57 -4.02 0.29
CA SER A 10 20.63 -4.76 -0.54
C SER A 10 19.85 -5.72 0.34
N VAL A 11 18.70 -5.27 0.83
CA VAL A 11 17.72 -6.15 1.45
C VAL A 11 17.22 -7.07 0.34
N SER A 12 17.72 -8.31 0.35
CA SER A 12 17.20 -9.42 -0.46
C SER A 12 15.72 -9.62 -0.08
N ALA A 13 14.84 -8.94 -0.80
CA ALA A 13 13.42 -9.12 -0.70
C ALA A 13 13.09 -10.50 -1.26
N ARG A 14 12.97 -11.49 -0.36
CA ARG A 14 12.32 -12.77 -0.68
C ARG A 14 10.96 -12.43 -1.27
N PRO A 15 10.59 -12.96 -2.45
CA PRO A 15 9.39 -12.52 -3.14
C PRO A 15 8.20 -13.05 -2.35
N ILE A 16 7.57 -12.19 -1.57
CA ILE A 16 6.15 -12.34 -1.26
C ILE A 16 5.47 -12.24 -2.63
N ARG A 17 5.28 -13.40 -3.27
CA ARG A 17 4.69 -13.53 -4.60
C ARG A 17 3.39 -12.72 -4.65
N ALA A 18 3.28 -11.88 -5.67
CA ALA A 18 2.31 -10.80 -5.84
C ALA A 18 2.64 -9.54 -5.03
N CYS A 19 3.60 -8.76 -5.55
CA CYS A 19 3.62 -7.32 -5.37
C CYS A 19 2.19 -6.81 -5.57
N MET A 20 1.60 -6.32 -4.48
CA MET A 20 0.33 -5.62 -4.46
C MET A 20 0.37 -4.61 -5.61
N LEU A 21 -0.45 -4.83 -6.64
CA LEU A 21 -0.34 -4.18 -7.94
C LEU A 21 -0.10 -2.68 -7.75
N ALA A 22 1.07 -2.26 -8.21
CA ALA A 22 1.46 -0.89 -8.30
C ALA A 22 0.41 -0.19 -9.20
N TYR A 23 -0.19 0.92 -8.78
CA TYR A 23 -1.23 1.61 -9.56
C TYR A 23 -1.07 3.13 -9.50
N THR A 24 -1.57 3.83 -10.52
CA THR A 24 -1.67 5.30 -10.57
C THR A 24 -3.11 5.70 -10.25
N PHE A 25 -3.27 6.60 -9.28
CA PHE A 25 -4.53 7.24 -8.92
C PHE A 25 -4.68 8.60 -9.58
N TYR A 26 -5.88 8.92 -10.07
CA TYR A 26 -6.23 10.25 -10.56
C TYR A 26 -7.13 10.96 -9.54
N GLU A 27 -6.61 11.99 -8.88
CA GLU A 27 -7.31 12.71 -7.80
C GLU A 27 -8.63 13.36 -8.22
N THR A 28 -8.76 13.73 -9.49
CA THR A 28 -9.89 14.49 -10.01
C THR A 28 -11.14 13.63 -10.25
N ASP A 29 -10.97 12.36 -10.63
CA ASP A 29 -12.07 11.50 -11.08
C ASP A 29 -12.09 10.12 -10.38
N GLY A 30 -11.13 9.85 -9.49
CA GLY A 30 -11.05 8.61 -8.74
C GLY A 30 -10.59 7.41 -9.56
N ARG A 31 -10.06 7.63 -10.77
CA ARG A 31 -9.63 6.54 -11.64
C ARG A 31 -8.38 5.86 -11.10
N VAL A 32 -8.36 4.54 -11.19
CA VAL A 32 -7.26 3.66 -10.81
C VAL A 32 -6.75 2.98 -12.09
N THR A 33 -5.44 3.06 -12.34
CA THR A 33 -4.81 2.32 -13.45
C THR A 33 -3.63 1.51 -12.93
N PHE A 34 -3.57 0.22 -13.27
CA PHE A 34 -2.46 -0.62 -12.85
C PHE A 34 -1.18 -0.22 -13.61
N ALA A 35 -0.12 0.04 -12.86
CA ALA A 35 1.20 0.37 -13.38
C ALA A 35 1.97 -0.90 -13.71
N SER A 36 2.89 -0.79 -14.69
CA SER A 36 3.72 -1.91 -15.14
C SER A 36 4.82 -2.29 -14.14
N GLY A 37 5.10 -1.46 -13.14
CA GLY A 37 6.14 -1.66 -12.15
C GLY A 37 6.12 -0.60 -11.05
N PRO A 38 6.90 -0.81 -9.97
CA PRO A 38 7.00 0.14 -8.86
C PRO A 38 7.81 1.39 -9.26
N ASP A 39 7.29 2.56 -8.89
CA ASP A 39 7.95 3.87 -9.02
C ASP A 39 7.55 4.75 -7.82
N ALA A 40 8.18 5.90 -7.62
CA ALA A 40 7.89 6.85 -6.55
C ALA A 40 6.44 7.39 -6.58
N LYS A 41 5.77 7.27 -7.72
CA LYS A 41 4.36 7.65 -7.92
C LYS A 41 3.39 6.49 -7.81
N THR A 42 3.90 5.31 -7.48
CA THR A 42 3.14 4.07 -7.58
C THR A 42 3.08 3.39 -6.23
N TYR A 43 1.90 3.45 -5.63
CA TYR A 43 1.60 2.81 -4.35
C TYR A 43 0.84 1.50 -4.60
N GLY A 44 0.74 0.64 -3.59
CA GLY A 44 -0.17 -0.49 -3.68
C GLY A 44 -1.60 -0.03 -3.36
N VAL A 45 -2.62 -0.66 -3.98
CA VAL A 45 -4.04 -0.24 -3.81
C VAL A 45 -4.47 -0.15 -2.34
N VAL A 46 -3.97 -1.04 -1.47
CA VAL A 46 -4.29 -1.00 -0.03
C VAL A 46 -3.65 0.20 0.67
N ASP A 47 -2.46 0.63 0.25
CA ASP A 47 -1.77 1.80 0.84
C ASP A 47 -2.55 3.08 0.54
N GLU A 48 -3.15 3.17 -0.64
CA GLU A 48 -4.03 4.28 -1.04
C GLU A 48 -5.32 4.32 -0.24
N ILE A 49 -5.96 3.17 -0.10
CA ILE A 49 -7.17 3.04 0.70
C ILE A 49 -6.87 3.47 2.15
N ALA A 50 -5.73 3.04 2.69
CA ALA A 50 -5.28 3.46 4.01
C ALA A 50 -5.04 4.98 4.08
N GLY A 51 -4.33 5.55 3.11
CA GLY A 51 -4.09 6.99 3.02
C GLY A 51 -5.38 7.81 2.98
N ARG A 52 -6.33 7.44 2.11
CA ARG A 52 -7.64 8.11 2.02
C ARG A 52 -8.50 7.92 3.26
N ALA A 53 -8.47 6.73 3.85
CA ALA A 53 -9.16 6.47 5.10
C ALA A 53 -8.62 7.39 6.20
N LEU A 54 -7.30 7.52 6.34
CA LEU A 54 -6.68 8.44 7.30
C LEU A 54 -7.07 9.90 7.05
N LEU A 55 -7.03 10.37 5.80
CA LEU A 55 -7.43 11.73 5.42
C LEU A 55 -8.90 12.05 5.74
N THR A 56 -9.77 11.04 5.78
CA THR A 56 -11.20 11.17 6.10
C THR A 56 -11.54 10.87 7.57
N GLY A 57 -10.51 10.73 8.42
CA GLY A 57 -10.65 10.51 9.87
C GLY A 57 -10.94 9.07 10.28
N ALA A 58 -10.66 8.09 9.42
CA ALA A 58 -10.74 6.68 9.79
C ALA A 58 -9.61 6.27 10.73
N ARG A 59 -9.83 5.15 11.43
CA ARG A 59 -8.79 4.48 12.24
C ARG A 59 -8.27 3.29 11.45
N VAL A 60 -6.95 3.24 11.23
CA VAL A 60 -6.27 2.16 10.51
C VAL A 60 -5.41 1.36 11.48
N LEU A 61 -5.51 0.03 11.45
CA LEU A 61 -4.70 -0.89 12.26
C LEU A 61 -3.91 -1.83 11.34
N GLY A 62 -2.60 -1.93 11.57
CA GLY A 62 -1.77 -2.96 10.95
C GLY A 62 -1.87 -4.27 11.74
N VAL A 63 -2.38 -5.33 11.12
CA VAL A 63 -2.58 -6.66 11.74
C VAL A 63 -1.95 -7.76 10.89
N ARG A 64 -1.78 -8.98 11.42
CA ARG A 64 -1.33 -10.13 10.62
C ARG A 64 -2.46 -10.62 9.74
N LYS A 65 -2.11 -11.25 8.61
CA LYS A 65 -3.08 -11.82 7.66
C LYS A 65 -3.99 -12.87 8.31
N ASP A 66 -3.48 -13.62 9.28
CA ASP A 66 -4.25 -14.63 10.01
C ASP A 66 -5.27 -14.03 10.98
N ASP A 67 -5.10 -12.76 11.35
CA ASP A 67 -6.03 -12.02 12.21
C ASP A 67 -7.15 -11.32 11.41
N ILE A 68 -7.05 -11.31 10.07
CA ILE A 68 -8.04 -10.68 9.19
C ILE A 68 -9.14 -11.70 8.82
N PRO A 69 -10.43 -11.35 8.98
CA PRO A 69 -11.53 -12.19 8.50
C PRO A 69 -11.34 -12.57 7.02
N GLY A 70 -11.42 -13.87 6.72
CA GLY A 70 -11.21 -14.38 5.36
C GLY A 70 -9.76 -14.34 4.86
N ARG A 71 -8.78 -14.01 5.73
CA ARG A 71 -7.35 -13.87 5.39
C ARG A 71 -7.14 -12.94 4.19
N ALA A 72 -7.96 -11.90 4.08
CA ALA A 72 -7.86 -10.90 3.01
C ALA A 72 -6.65 -9.98 3.19
N HIS A 73 -6.33 -9.17 2.19
CA HIS A 73 -5.28 -8.15 2.27
C HIS A 73 -5.72 -6.91 3.08
N LEU A 74 -7.03 -6.66 3.17
CA LEU A 74 -7.64 -5.56 3.92
C LEU A 74 -9.08 -5.97 4.30
N ALA A 75 -9.53 -5.55 5.48
CA ALA A 75 -10.93 -5.59 5.90
C ALA A 75 -11.31 -4.21 6.49
N ALA A 76 -12.59 -3.83 6.37
CA ALA A 76 -13.08 -2.55 6.84
C ALA A 76 -14.40 -2.71 7.60
N ILE A 77 -14.55 -1.94 8.67
CA ILE A 77 -15.82 -1.74 9.37
C ILE A 77 -16.35 -0.37 8.94
N LEU A 78 -17.51 -0.34 8.29
CA LEU A 78 -18.11 0.88 7.77
C LEU A 78 -19.04 1.54 8.81
N ARG A 79 -19.08 2.87 8.82
CA ARG A 79 -19.95 3.65 9.72
C ARG A 79 -21.43 3.50 9.38
N TYR A 80 -21.74 3.23 8.13
CA TYR A 80 -23.10 3.06 7.63
C TYR A 80 -23.20 1.76 6.85
N ARG A 81 -24.43 1.25 6.76
CA ARG A 81 -24.73 0.11 5.89
C ARG A 81 -24.52 0.51 4.43
N VAL A 82 -23.87 -0.38 3.68
CA VAL A 82 -23.73 -0.32 2.22
C VAL A 82 -24.68 -1.30 1.55
#